data_AF-D6TN57-F1
#
_entry.id   AF-D6TN57-F1
#
_cell.length_a   1.000
_cell.length_b   1.000
_cell.length_c   1.000
_cell.angle_alpha   90.00
_cell.angle_beta   90.00
_cell.angle_gamma   90.00
#
_symmetry.space_group_name_H-M   'P 1'
#
loop_
_entity.id
_entity.type
_entity.pdbx_description
1 polymer ?
#
loop_
_entity_poly.entity_id
_entity_poly.type
_entity_poly.pdbx_seq_one_letter_code
_entity_poly.pdbx_strand_id
1 'polypeptide(L)'
;MINTIISDLGVEHKRSDNNHRVKRITIGDSRYKEIIQTYPPLRDNPTYRRLFRYIVLEYHPDRKAIPVPHKLLADIAKIHPRKLKGERLLEDFKRDVLPGMTYSGYSPDNHKCRAILETGIDDFLQRRLDQDNEVKRRDMESGKVYNRSRQKEVHAIKLEAANKLIEASLCENEKMREVHRAMLDDLNNLPLPLFQGLADRYYNEAWGIASHLPYEDVDDRRKLQLELLAIRDMPKPFYHPVGQQARLYSSGGLPTIKKEVRRAFLPKEEGHLELDIACCNLSIAAGLWNIESIHFVQATITKYHHLLHISSR
;
A
#
# COMPACT_ATOMS: atom_id res chain seq x y z
N MET A 1 -0.52 1.94 18.09
CA MET A 1 0.06 0.93 17.18
C MET A 1 -1.02 0.34 16.28
N ILE A 2 -2.13 -0.17 16.83
CA ILE A 2 -3.30 -0.70 16.08
C ILE A 2 -3.87 0.28 15.04
N ASN A 3 -4.11 1.54 15.43
CA ASN A 3 -4.68 2.51 14.49
C ASN A 3 -3.75 2.81 13.28
N THR A 4 -2.43 2.59 13.40
CA THR A 4 -1.46 2.79 12.29
C THR A 4 -1.56 1.68 11.24
N ILE A 5 -2.03 0.49 11.64
CA ILE A 5 -2.08 -0.67 10.76
C ILE A 5 -3.43 -0.73 10.02
N ILE A 6 -4.50 -0.28 10.68
CA ILE A 6 -5.82 -0.07 10.05
C ILE A 6 -5.73 0.92 8.86
N SER A 7 -4.86 1.93 8.93
CA SER A 7 -4.60 2.86 7.83
C SER A 7 -3.75 2.28 6.70
N ASP A 8 -2.76 1.42 7.02
CA ASP A 8 -2.00 0.67 6.00
C ASP A 8 -2.90 -0.31 5.23
N LEU A 9 -4.09 -0.62 5.78
CA LEU A 9 -5.10 -1.45 5.14
C LEU A 9 -6.10 -0.66 4.30
N GLY A 10 -5.98 0.66 4.11
CA GLY A 10 -6.82 1.41 3.17
C GLY A 10 -8.30 1.56 3.55
N VAL A 11 -8.67 1.39 4.82
CA VAL A 11 -10.05 1.58 5.29
C VAL A 11 -10.29 3.02 5.71
N GLU A 12 -11.08 3.76 4.92
CA GLU A 12 -11.56 5.10 5.28
C GLU A 12 -13.07 5.12 5.51
N HIS A 13 -13.50 5.90 6.51
CA HIS A 13 -14.88 6.37 6.65
C HIS A 13 -15.02 7.76 6.05
N LYS A 14 -16.19 8.01 5.44
CA LYS A 14 -16.66 9.34 5.08
C LYS A 14 -16.63 10.26 6.31
N ARG A 15 -15.65 11.17 6.37
CA ARG A 15 -15.72 12.59 6.78
C ARG A 15 -14.29 13.12 6.93
N SER A 16 -13.88 13.96 5.98
CA SER A 16 -12.89 15.05 6.01
C SER A 16 -11.82 15.14 7.12
N ASP A 17 -11.31 14.04 7.66
CA ASP A 17 -10.10 14.00 8.45
C ASP A 17 -9.04 13.33 7.58
N ASN A 18 -8.27 14.18 6.91
CA ASN A 18 -7.03 13.89 6.20
C ASN A 18 -6.05 13.14 7.12
N ASN A 19 -6.28 11.83 7.33
CA ASN A 19 -5.53 10.97 8.22
C ASN A 19 -4.27 10.49 7.50
N HIS A 20 -3.37 11.44 7.24
CA HIS A 20 -2.03 11.18 6.74
C HIS A 20 -1.31 10.33 7.80
N ARG A 21 -1.15 9.03 7.55
CA ARG A 21 -0.40 8.14 8.44
C ARG A 21 0.72 7.48 7.68
N VAL A 22 1.89 7.50 8.31
CA VAL A 22 3.17 7.18 7.68
C VAL A 22 3.25 5.69 7.34
N LYS A 23 3.31 5.36 6.05
CA LYS A 23 3.36 3.98 5.53
C LYS A 23 4.72 3.37 5.79
N ARG A 24 4.81 2.08 6.15
CA ARG A 24 6.11 1.42 6.24
C ARG A 24 6.75 1.32 4.86
N ILE A 25 7.99 1.80 4.72
CA ILE A 25 8.79 1.70 3.49
C ILE A 25 10.12 1.04 3.81
N THR A 26 10.49 0.06 3.01
CA THR A 26 11.87 -0.43 2.96
C THR A 26 12.60 0.13 1.74
N ILE A 27 13.92 0.16 1.80
CA ILE A 27 14.81 0.59 0.73
C ILE A 27 16.01 -0.36 0.63
N GLY A 28 16.64 -0.50 -0.53
CA GLY A 28 17.87 -1.28 -0.73
C GLY A 28 18.96 -0.97 0.30
N ASP A 29 19.73 -1.97 0.71
CA ASP A 29 20.80 -1.84 1.73
C ASP A 29 21.86 -0.83 1.29
N SER A 30 22.23 -0.82 0.01
CA SER A 30 23.20 0.14 -0.51
C SER A 30 22.61 1.56 -0.54
N ARG A 31 21.34 1.69 -0.95
CA ARG A 31 20.60 2.96 -0.96
C ARG A 31 20.42 3.55 0.42
N TYR A 32 20.08 2.71 1.39
CA TYR A 32 19.98 3.13 2.78
C TYR A 32 21.32 3.72 3.26
N LYS A 33 22.44 3.03 3.01
CA LYS A 33 23.78 3.51 3.39
C LYS A 33 24.13 4.82 2.72
N GLU A 34 23.83 4.95 1.42
CA GLU A 34 24.00 6.19 0.66
C GLU A 34 23.20 7.35 1.29
N ILE A 35 21.91 7.16 1.55
CA ILE A 35 21.06 8.18 2.20
C ILE A 35 21.64 8.61 3.55
N ILE A 36 22.07 7.65 4.38
CA ILE A 36 22.64 7.95 5.70
C ILE A 36 24.01 8.64 5.59
N GLN A 37 24.77 8.38 4.53
CA GLN A 37 26.04 9.06 4.27
C GLN A 37 25.81 10.50 3.80
N THR A 38 24.85 10.71 2.89
CA THR A 38 24.48 12.03 2.37
C THR A 38 23.81 12.89 3.43
N TYR A 39 23.00 12.29 4.30
CA TYR A 39 22.27 12.99 5.36
C TYR A 39 22.56 12.37 6.75
N PRO A 40 23.75 12.62 7.33
CA PRO A 40 24.17 12.01 8.60
C PRO A 40 23.18 12.13 9.77
N PRO A 41 22.43 13.24 9.96
CA PRO A 41 21.45 13.35 11.04
C PRO A 41 20.33 12.30 10.99
N LEU A 42 20.08 11.68 9.82
CA LEU A 42 19.15 10.57 9.71
C LEU A 42 19.61 9.32 10.48
N ARG A 43 20.91 9.16 10.77
CA ARG A 43 21.45 7.97 11.45
C ARG A 43 20.88 7.78 12.85
N ASP A 44 20.77 8.87 13.60
CA ASP A 44 20.48 8.82 15.03
C ASP A 44 19.13 9.45 15.40
N ASN A 45 18.42 10.04 14.42
CA ASN A 45 17.13 10.68 14.64
C ASN A 45 15.97 9.94 13.93
N PRO A 46 15.21 9.08 14.65
CA PRO A 46 14.07 8.38 14.07
C PRO A 46 12.96 9.31 13.57
N THR A 47 12.77 10.48 14.19
CA THR A 47 11.79 11.47 13.74
C THR A 47 12.16 12.02 12.37
N TYR A 48 13.44 12.33 12.15
CA TYR A 48 13.93 12.74 10.83
C TYR A 48 13.81 11.63 9.80
N ARG A 49 14.11 10.37 10.15
CA ARG A 49 13.89 9.25 9.20
C ARG A 49 12.43 9.10 8.81
N ARG A 50 11.50 9.26 9.74
CA ARG A 50 10.06 9.23 9.43
C ARG A 50 9.62 10.38 8.55
N LEU A 51 10.12 11.59 8.81
CA LEU A 51 9.81 12.76 7.99
C LEU A 51 10.43 12.65 6.59
N PHE A 52 11.68 12.21 6.50
CA PHE A 52 12.34 11.90 5.23
C PHE A 52 11.57 10.84 4.44
N ARG A 53 11.19 9.74 5.08
CA ARG A 53 10.35 8.71 4.45
C ARG A 53 9.08 9.32 3.85
N TYR A 54 8.36 10.10 4.64
CA TYR A 54 7.12 10.73 4.21
C TYR A 54 7.34 11.68 3.03
N ILE A 55 8.30 12.59 3.10
CA ILE A 55 8.52 13.61 2.07
C ILE A 55 9.12 13.01 0.78
N VAL A 56 10.05 12.06 0.93
CA VAL A 56 10.93 11.62 -0.17
C VAL A 56 10.50 10.31 -0.79
N LEU A 57 10.08 9.33 0.03
CA LEU A 57 9.91 7.94 -0.40
C LEU A 57 8.44 7.59 -0.65
N GLU A 58 7.50 8.23 0.07
CA GLU A 58 6.08 8.02 -0.17
C GLU A 58 5.63 8.64 -1.50
N TYR A 59 4.61 8.03 -2.12
CA TYR A 59 3.97 8.57 -3.32
C TYR A 59 3.00 9.68 -2.91
N HIS A 60 3.16 10.85 -3.52
CA HIS A 60 2.23 11.98 -3.40
C HIS A 60 1.66 12.29 -4.77
N PRO A 61 0.33 12.17 -4.98
CA PRO A 61 -0.29 12.41 -6.28
C PRO A 61 -0.21 13.87 -6.72
N ASP A 62 -0.03 14.81 -5.79
CA ASP A 62 0.28 16.21 -6.10
C ASP A 62 1.65 16.58 -5.51
N ARG A 63 2.69 16.41 -6.32
CA ARG A 63 4.06 16.76 -5.92
C ARG A 63 4.30 18.26 -5.79
N LYS A 64 3.43 19.10 -6.36
CA LYS A 64 3.59 20.56 -6.28
C LYS A 64 3.36 21.07 -4.87
N ALA A 65 2.62 20.31 -4.05
CA ALA A 65 2.37 20.63 -2.66
C ALA A 65 2.11 19.36 -1.85
N ILE A 66 3.14 18.85 -1.15
CA ILE A 66 2.98 17.71 -0.24
C ILE A 66 2.37 18.22 1.06
N PRO A 67 1.12 17.88 1.41
CA PRO A 67 0.48 18.37 2.63
C PRO A 67 1.19 17.81 3.86
N VAL A 68 1.40 18.66 4.87
CA VAL A 68 1.99 18.26 6.16
C VAL A 68 1.13 18.78 7.32
N PRO A 69 0.00 18.13 7.60
CA PRO A 69 -0.86 18.53 8.70
C PRO A 69 -0.15 18.44 10.05
N HIS A 70 -0.55 19.30 11.00
CA HIS A 70 0.04 19.30 12.35
C HIS A 70 -0.13 17.95 13.07
N LYS A 71 -1.27 17.27 12.86
CA LYS A 71 -1.52 15.91 13.37
C LYS A 71 -0.50 14.90 12.83
N LEU A 72 -0.17 14.97 11.53
CA LEU A 72 0.84 14.11 10.92
C LEU A 72 2.23 14.37 11.52
N LEU A 73 2.63 15.64 11.64
CA LEU A 73 3.92 15.98 12.25
C LEU A 73 4.02 15.46 13.69
N ALA A 74 2.92 15.47 14.43
CA ALA A 74 2.84 14.93 15.78
C ALA A 74 3.02 13.39 15.78
N ASP A 75 2.39 12.71 14.84
CA ASP A 75 2.50 11.26 14.64
C ASP A 75 3.91 10.83 14.18
N ILE A 76 4.56 11.65 13.33
CA ILE A 76 5.97 11.52 12.92
C ILE A 76 6.89 11.78 14.11
N ALA A 77 6.60 12.75 14.97
CA ALA A 77 7.41 13.00 16.17
C ALA A 77 7.15 12.00 17.30
N LYS A 78 6.05 11.23 17.25
CA LYS A 78 5.53 10.42 18.36
C LYS A 78 5.25 11.26 19.62
N ILE A 79 4.75 12.48 19.42
CA ILE A 79 4.43 13.44 20.48
C ILE A 79 2.96 13.83 20.37
N HIS A 80 2.29 14.09 21.49
CA HIS A 80 0.92 14.57 21.48
C HIS A 80 0.79 15.90 20.69
N PRO A 81 -0.20 16.10 19.80
CA PRO A 81 -0.28 17.27 18.92
C PRO A 81 -0.19 18.61 19.66
N ARG A 82 -0.82 18.73 20.83
CA ARG A 82 -0.77 19.96 21.67
C ARG A 82 0.64 20.33 22.18
N LYS A 83 1.57 19.37 22.25
CA LYS A 83 2.94 19.57 22.73
C LYS A 83 3.93 19.83 21.59
N LEU A 84 3.51 19.63 20.34
CA LEU A 84 4.38 19.75 19.19
C LEU A 84 4.50 21.21 18.75
N LYS A 85 5.73 21.67 18.51
CA LYS A 85 6.02 22.88 17.74
C LYS A 85 6.36 22.47 16.30
N GLY A 86 5.33 22.32 15.45
CA GLY A 86 5.47 21.74 14.12
C GLY A 86 6.39 22.54 13.18
N GLU A 87 6.35 23.86 13.28
CA GLU A 87 7.23 24.76 12.52
C GLU A 87 8.70 24.54 12.83
N ARG A 88 9.05 24.55 14.12
CA ARG A 88 10.41 24.28 14.58
C ARG A 88 10.92 22.92 14.10
N LEU A 89 10.08 21.89 14.11
CA LEU A 89 10.45 20.58 13.58
C LEU A 89 10.81 20.64 12.09
N LEU A 90 10.05 21.40 11.29
CA LEU A 90 10.32 21.59 9.86
C LEU A 90 11.56 22.45 9.62
N GLU A 91 11.78 23.50 10.41
CA GLU A 91 12.99 24.34 10.35
C GLU A 91 14.24 23.55 10.68
N ASP A 92 14.21 22.78 11.78
CA ASP A 92 15.32 21.94 12.19
C ASP A 92 15.60 20.86 11.13
N PHE A 93 14.55 20.21 10.59
CA PHE A 93 14.71 19.22 9.52
C PHE A 93 15.26 19.82 8.21
N LYS A 94 14.80 21.02 7.83
CA LYS A 94 15.34 21.77 6.69
C LYS A 94 16.83 22.02 6.88
N ARG A 95 17.21 22.60 8.02
CA ARG A 95 18.61 22.93 8.33
C ARG A 95 19.50 21.70 8.30
N ASP A 96 19.05 20.61 8.91
CA ASP A 96 19.92 19.46 9.22
C ASP A 96 19.89 18.37 8.13
N VAL A 97 18.81 18.27 7.35
CA VAL A 97 18.60 17.16 6.40
C VAL A 97 18.39 17.66 4.98
N LEU A 98 17.44 18.56 4.73
CA LEU A 98 17.11 19.04 3.37
C LEU A 98 17.19 20.58 3.29
N PRO A 99 18.40 21.17 3.15
CA PRO A 99 18.56 22.63 3.14
C PRO A 99 17.81 23.34 2.01
N GLY A 100 17.65 22.67 0.87
CA GLY A 100 16.88 23.15 -0.29
C GLY A 100 15.36 23.04 -0.12
N MET A 101 14.86 22.46 0.98
CA MET A 101 13.43 22.28 1.19
C MET A 101 12.72 23.63 1.42
N THR A 102 11.60 23.83 0.75
CA THR A 102 10.71 24.98 0.96
C THR A 102 9.30 24.50 1.34
N TYR A 103 8.62 25.25 2.20
CA TYR A 103 7.28 24.92 2.64
C TYR A 103 6.44 26.17 2.87
N SER A 104 5.13 26.04 2.70
CA SER A 104 4.18 27.12 2.95
C SER A 104 3.97 27.38 4.44
N GLY A 105 3.57 28.61 4.78
CA GLY A 105 3.07 28.94 6.11
C GLY A 105 1.77 28.22 6.44
N TYR A 106 1.46 28.10 7.74
CA TYR A 106 0.14 27.67 8.18
C TYR A 106 -0.83 28.85 8.08
N SER A 107 -2.02 28.64 7.50
CA SER A 107 -3.08 29.66 7.47
C SER A 107 -4.29 29.16 8.28
N PRO A 108 -4.46 29.65 9.52
CA PRO A 108 -5.64 29.35 10.33
C PRO A 108 -6.93 29.79 9.61
N ASP A 109 -6.91 30.98 9.02
CA ASP A 109 -8.08 31.65 8.43
C ASP A 109 -8.63 30.92 7.20
N ASN A 110 -7.75 30.32 6.41
CA ASN A 110 -8.13 29.54 5.23
C ASN A 110 -8.20 28.04 5.51
N HIS A 111 -8.02 27.63 6.78
CA HIS A 111 -7.90 26.22 7.19
C HIS A 111 -6.86 25.43 6.36
N LYS A 112 -5.80 26.10 5.87
CA LYS A 112 -4.77 25.47 5.04
C LYS A 112 -3.61 25.00 5.92
N CYS A 113 -3.34 23.70 5.87
CA CYS A 113 -2.15 23.12 6.49
C CYS A 113 -0.88 23.57 5.76
N ARG A 114 0.29 23.42 6.41
CA ARG A 114 1.58 23.61 5.73
C ARG A 114 1.73 22.56 4.63
N ALA A 115 2.37 22.94 3.54
CA ALA A 115 2.71 22.02 2.45
C ALA A 115 4.19 22.17 2.09
N ILE A 116 4.89 21.07 1.83
CA ILE A 116 6.22 21.12 1.20
C ILE A 116 6.02 21.48 -0.27
N LEU A 117 6.63 22.58 -0.69
CA LEU A 117 6.54 23.09 -2.05
C LEU A 117 7.69 22.53 -2.91
N GLU A 118 8.88 22.45 -2.31
CA GLU A 118 10.06 21.85 -2.92
C GLU A 118 10.76 20.99 -1.87
N THR A 119 11.13 19.77 -2.23
CA THR A 119 11.83 18.86 -1.32
C THR A 119 13.30 19.20 -1.18
N GLY A 120 13.89 19.88 -2.17
CA GLY A 120 15.33 20.19 -2.21
C GLY A 120 16.21 18.97 -2.45
N ILE A 121 15.64 17.86 -2.94
CA ILE A 121 16.37 16.64 -3.28
C ILE A 121 16.92 16.77 -4.68
N ASP A 122 18.18 16.38 -4.88
CA ASP A 122 18.78 16.40 -6.19
C ASP A 122 18.18 15.34 -7.12
N ASP A 123 18.00 15.69 -8.40
CA ASP A 123 17.40 14.82 -9.40
C ASP A 123 18.17 13.51 -9.62
N PHE A 124 19.47 13.48 -9.27
CA PHE A 124 20.30 12.30 -9.41
C PHE A 124 19.98 11.27 -8.33
N LEU A 125 19.94 11.67 -7.06
CA LEU A 125 19.48 10.87 -5.94
C LEU A 125 18.04 10.43 -6.19
N GLN A 126 17.16 11.33 -6.66
CA GLN A 126 15.77 10.98 -6.92
C GLN A 126 15.65 9.85 -7.96
N ARG A 127 16.35 9.96 -9.10
CA ARG A 127 16.40 8.91 -10.13
C ARG A 127 16.97 7.60 -9.59
N ARG A 128 17.97 7.66 -8.71
CA ARG A 128 18.56 6.48 -8.08
C ARG A 128 17.61 5.78 -7.12
N LEU A 129 16.79 6.52 -6.39
CA LEU A 129 15.74 5.98 -5.53
C LEU A 129 14.64 5.29 -6.34
N ASP A 130 14.26 5.89 -7.47
CA ASP A 130 13.24 5.32 -8.37
C ASP A 130 13.70 4.01 -9.04
N GLN A 131 15.01 3.74 -9.07
CA GLN A 131 15.61 2.53 -9.63
C GLN A 131 15.98 1.47 -8.57
N ASP A 132 15.57 1.64 -7.31
CA ASP A 132 15.90 0.69 -6.24
C ASP A 132 15.19 -0.66 -6.43
N ASN A 133 15.90 -1.65 -6.95
CA ASN A 133 15.44 -3.03 -7.08
C ASN A 133 16.27 -4.03 -6.26
N GLU A 134 16.97 -3.58 -5.21
CA GLU A 134 17.86 -4.44 -4.43
C GLU A 134 17.13 -5.51 -3.64
N VAL A 135 17.72 -6.72 -3.60
CA VAL A 135 17.22 -7.88 -2.84
C VAL A 135 17.31 -7.66 -1.34
N LYS A 136 18.46 -7.19 -0.87
CA LYS A 136 18.68 -6.92 0.55
C LYS A 136 18.12 -5.54 0.85
N ARG A 137 17.06 -5.48 1.65
CA ARG A 137 16.36 -4.24 1.97
C ARG A 137 16.45 -3.93 3.46
N ARG A 138 16.27 -2.65 3.80
CA ARG A 138 16.21 -2.13 5.17
C ARG A 138 14.95 -1.33 5.36
N ASP A 139 14.39 -1.45 6.54
CA ASP A 139 13.32 -0.57 6.99
C ASP A 139 13.84 0.86 7.18
N MET A 140 13.24 1.84 6.49
CA MET A 140 13.76 3.22 6.52
C MET A 140 13.67 3.83 7.94
N GLU A 141 12.65 3.48 8.72
CA GLU A 141 12.44 4.07 10.04
C GLU A 141 13.39 3.48 11.11
N SER A 142 13.56 2.16 11.14
CA SER A 142 14.38 1.47 12.14
C SER A 142 15.81 1.21 11.71
N GLY A 143 16.12 1.29 10.41
CA GLY A 143 17.42 0.92 9.82
C GLY A 143 17.72 -0.58 9.84
N LYS A 144 16.80 -1.40 10.36
CA LYS A 144 16.97 -2.85 10.47
C LYS A 144 16.79 -3.52 9.12
N VAL A 145 17.55 -4.59 8.89
CA VAL A 145 17.41 -5.44 7.69
C VAL A 145 16.01 -6.04 7.66
N TYR A 146 15.36 -5.94 6.50
CA TYR A 146 14.07 -6.57 6.25
C TYR A 146 14.31 -8.02 5.80
N ASN A 147 13.96 -8.97 6.67
CA ASN A 147 14.16 -10.39 6.44
C ASN A 147 12.85 -11.18 6.64
N ARG A 148 12.89 -12.50 6.42
CA ARG A 148 11.72 -13.39 6.58
C ARG A 148 11.08 -13.31 7.97
N SER A 149 11.87 -13.18 9.03
CA SER A 149 11.34 -13.03 10.40
C SER A 149 10.53 -11.75 10.54
N ARG A 150 11.07 -10.63 10.03
CA ARG A 150 10.39 -9.33 10.06
C ARG A 150 9.16 -9.32 9.17
N GLN A 151 9.18 -10.03 8.03
CA GLN A 151 8.02 -10.19 7.17
C GLN A 151 6.91 -10.96 7.88
N LYS A 152 7.22 -12.06 8.60
CA LYS A 152 6.23 -12.78 9.43
C LYS A 152 5.61 -11.89 10.50
N GLU A 153 6.43 -11.08 11.18
CA GLU A 153 5.94 -10.11 12.17
C GLU A 153 4.97 -9.10 11.54
N VAL A 154 5.31 -8.54 10.37
CA VAL A 154 4.41 -7.62 9.63
C VAL A 154 3.13 -8.33 9.22
N HIS A 155 3.23 -9.58 8.76
CA HIS A 155 2.07 -10.35 8.34
C HIS A 155 1.10 -10.55 9.51
N ALA A 156 1.59 -10.94 10.68
CA ALA A 156 0.78 -11.07 11.89
C ALA A 156 0.11 -9.74 12.27
N ILE A 157 0.88 -8.65 12.26
CA ILE A 157 0.40 -7.30 12.57
C ILE A 157 -0.72 -6.87 11.61
N LYS A 158 -0.52 -7.03 10.30
CA LYS A 158 -1.50 -6.66 9.27
C LYS A 158 -2.76 -7.54 9.32
N LEU A 159 -2.60 -8.84 9.59
CA LEU A 159 -3.72 -9.76 9.76
C LEU A 159 -4.58 -9.37 10.97
N GLU A 160 -3.94 -9.09 12.11
CA GLU A 160 -4.65 -8.64 13.32
C GLU A 160 -5.45 -7.35 13.06
N ALA A 161 -4.88 -6.40 12.32
CA ALA A 161 -5.58 -5.17 11.96
C ALA A 161 -6.75 -5.39 10.99
N ALA A 162 -6.60 -6.29 10.02
CA ALA A 162 -7.67 -6.65 9.10
C ALA A 162 -8.85 -7.29 9.86
N ASN A 163 -8.56 -8.12 10.86
CA ASN A 163 -9.58 -8.72 11.71
C ASN A 163 -10.26 -7.68 12.62
N LYS A 164 -9.50 -6.75 13.20
CA LYS A 164 -10.05 -5.65 14.00
C LYS A 164 -10.95 -4.72 13.19
N LEU A 165 -10.67 -4.58 11.89
CA LEU A 165 -11.51 -3.82 10.99
C LEU A 165 -12.90 -4.42 10.79
N ILE A 166 -13.07 -5.74 10.92
CA ILE A 166 -14.39 -6.40 10.87
C ILE A 166 -15.23 -5.94 12.06
N GLU A 167 -14.65 -6.05 13.25
CA GLU A 167 -15.29 -5.66 14.51
C GLU A 167 -15.57 -4.15 14.57
N ALA A 168 -14.72 -3.35 13.91
CA ALA A 168 -14.92 -1.92 13.76
C ALA A 168 -15.75 -1.52 12.53
N SER A 169 -16.06 -2.46 11.62
CA SER A 169 -16.73 -2.13 10.35
C SER A 169 -18.19 -1.77 10.55
N LEU A 170 -18.61 -0.74 9.82
CA LEU A 170 -19.92 -0.06 9.79
C LEU A 170 -21.13 -0.92 9.46
N CYS A 171 -21.01 -2.24 9.38
CA CYS A 171 -22.16 -3.05 9.06
C CYS A 171 -22.99 -3.28 10.33
N GLU A 172 -24.00 -2.44 10.53
CA GLU A 172 -25.01 -2.64 11.58
C GLU A 172 -25.82 -3.93 11.36
N ASN A 173 -25.81 -4.45 10.13
CA ASN A 173 -26.47 -5.69 9.74
C ASN A 173 -25.61 -6.91 10.11
N GLU A 174 -26.06 -7.69 11.10
CA GLU A 174 -25.36 -8.90 11.57
C GLU A 174 -25.08 -9.92 10.47
N LYS A 175 -26.07 -10.20 9.60
CA LYS A 175 -25.89 -11.17 8.51
C LYS A 175 -24.78 -10.76 7.55
N MET A 176 -24.66 -9.46 7.30
CA MET A 176 -23.60 -8.94 6.45
C MET A 176 -22.24 -8.99 7.13
N ARG A 177 -22.17 -8.78 8.45
CA ARG A 177 -20.94 -9.00 9.22
C ARG A 177 -20.48 -10.45 9.14
N GLU A 178 -21.40 -11.41 9.25
CA GLU A 178 -21.09 -12.84 9.10
C GLU A 178 -20.52 -13.16 7.71
N VAL A 179 -21.12 -12.62 6.64
CA VAL A 179 -20.62 -12.78 5.26
C VAL A 179 -19.21 -12.19 5.12
N HIS A 180 -18.96 -10.97 5.63
CA HIS A 180 -17.63 -10.37 5.60
C HIS A 180 -16.61 -11.20 6.37
N ARG A 181 -16.98 -11.72 7.55
CA ARG A 181 -16.12 -12.56 8.38
C ARG A 181 -15.72 -13.83 7.63
N ALA A 182 -16.69 -14.53 7.04
CA ALA A 182 -16.42 -15.73 6.24
C ALA A 182 -15.46 -15.45 5.07
N MET A 183 -15.74 -14.42 4.26
CA MET A 183 -14.88 -14.06 3.13
C MET A 183 -13.44 -13.69 3.56
N LEU A 184 -13.30 -13.01 4.69
CA LEU A 184 -12.00 -12.59 5.21
C LEU A 184 -11.24 -13.76 5.83
N ASP A 185 -11.93 -14.65 6.53
CA ASP A 185 -11.33 -15.88 7.05
C ASP A 185 -10.77 -16.73 5.90
N ASP A 186 -11.49 -16.82 4.77
CA ASP A 186 -10.99 -17.55 3.60
C ASP A 186 -9.75 -16.88 2.99
N LEU A 187 -9.84 -15.59 2.66
CA LEU A 187 -8.78 -14.90 1.89
C LEU A 187 -7.57 -14.53 2.73
N ASN A 188 -7.78 -14.01 3.94
CA ASN A 188 -6.69 -13.55 4.80
C ASN A 188 -5.99 -14.70 5.56
N ASN A 189 -6.54 -15.92 5.59
CA ASN A 189 -5.83 -17.09 6.13
C ASN A 189 -5.04 -17.89 5.09
N LEU A 190 -5.10 -17.54 3.79
CA LEU A 190 -4.28 -18.17 2.76
C LEU A 190 -2.78 -18.16 3.12
N PRO A 191 -2.02 -19.25 2.94
CA PRO A 191 -0.63 -19.31 3.38
C PRO A 191 0.26 -18.24 2.72
N LEU A 192 0.99 -17.47 3.53
CA LEU A 192 1.99 -16.50 3.05
C LEU A 192 3.02 -17.12 2.07
N PRO A 193 3.52 -18.36 2.27
CA PRO A 193 4.45 -19.00 1.34
C PRO A 193 3.97 -19.10 -0.11
N LEU A 194 2.66 -19.19 -0.35
CA LEU A 194 2.11 -19.22 -1.72
C LEU A 194 2.45 -17.94 -2.48
N PHE A 195 2.27 -16.79 -1.83
CA PHE A 195 2.54 -15.48 -2.42
C PHE A 195 4.04 -15.16 -2.46
N GLN A 196 4.79 -15.59 -1.44
CA GLN A 196 6.26 -15.46 -1.42
C GLN A 196 6.90 -16.21 -2.58
N GLY A 197 6.45 -17.43 -2.87
CA GLY A 197 6.99 -18.23 -3.97
C GLY A 197 6.81 -17.57 -5.34
N LEU A 198 5.70 -16.85 -5.55
CA LEU A 198 5.47 -16.06 -6.77
C LEU A 198 6.38 -14.83 -6.81
N ALA A 199 6.47 -14.08 -5.72
CA ALA A 199 7.32 -12.90 -5.67
C ALA A 199 8.81 -13.24 -5.82
N ASP A 200 9.30 -14.28 -5.15
CA ASP A 200 10.70 -14.70 -5.22
C ASP A 200 11.10 -15.13 -6.64
N ARG A 201 10.20 -15.75 -7.41
CA ARG A 201 10.45 -16.17 -8.80
C ARG A 201 10.30 -15.04 -9.82
N TYR A 202 9.20 -14.29 -9.76
CA TYR A 202 8.75 -13.46 -10.87
C TYR A 202 8.93 -11.96 -10.68
N TYR A 203 9.40 -11.51 -9.51
CA TYR A 203 9.52 -10.08 -9.23
C TYR A 203 10.37 -9.32 -10.25
N ASN A 204 11.52 -9.86 -10.64
CA ASN A 204 12.42 -9.18 -11.58
C ASN A 204 11.82 -9.07 -12.98
N GLU A 205 11.06 -10.07 -13.42
CA GLU A 205 10.32 -10.03 -14.69
C GLU A 205 9.22 -8.97 -14.63
N ALA A 206 8.42 -8.96 -13.57
CA ALA A 206 7.39 -7.96 -13.33
C ALA A 206 7.97 -6.53 -13.27
N TRP A 207 9.11 -6.36 -12.61
CA TRP A 207 9.84 -5.08 -12.58
C TRP A 207 10.33 -4.65 -13.96
N GLY A 208 10.83 -5.60 -14.76
CA GLY A 208 11.22 -5.39 -16.14
C GLY A 208 10.05 -4.87 -16.97
N ILE A 209 8.89 -5.53 -16.93
CA ILE A 209 7.68 -5.09 -17.64
C ILE A 209 7.26 -3.70 -17.18
N ALA A 210 7.15 -3.48 -15.87
CA ALA A 210 6.76 -2.18 -15.31
C ALA A 210 7.72 -1.05 -15.72
N SER A 211 9.01 -1.34 -15.89
CA SER A 211 9.99 -0.33 -16.30
C SER A 211 9.84 0.10 -17.77
N HIS A 212 9.23 -0.72 -18.62
CA HIS A 212 9.11 -0.51 -20.07
C HIS A 212 7.67 -0.23 -20.54
N LEU A 213 6.67 -0.28 -19.65
CA LEU A 213 5.31 0.11 -20.02
C LEU A 213 5.29 1.57 -20.49
N PRO A 214 4.49 1.90 -21.52
CA PRO A 214 4.28 3.29 -21.89
C PRO A 214 3.51 3.98 -20.77
N TYR A 215 4.06 5.10 -20.29
CA TYR A 215 3.39 5.97 -19.33
C TYR A 215 3.26 7.36 -19.95
N GLU A 216 2.05 7.90 -19.92
CA GLU A 216 1.79 9.29 -20.27
C GLU A 216 2.32 10.23 -19.17
N ASP A 217 2.29 9.76 -17.91
CA ASP A 217 2.75 10.48 -16.73
C ASP A 217 3.88 9.71 -16.01
N VAL A 218 4.97 10.42 -15.67
CA VAL A 218 6.08 9.88 -14.88
C VAL A 218 5.63 9.43 -13.49
N ASP A 219 4.62 10.09 -12.92
CA ASP A 219 4.09 9.77 -11.59
C ASP A 219 3.39 8.40 -11.56
N ASP A 220 2.72 7.99 -12.65
CA ASP A 220 2.11 6.67 -12.77
C ASP A 220 3.15 5.54 -12.77
N ARG A 221 4.29 5.76 -13.42
CA ARG A 221 5.40 4.79 -13.41
C ARG A 221 5.92 4.60 -12.00
N ARG A 222 6.18 5.71 -11.30
CA ARG A 222 6.71 5.66 -9.94
C ARG A 222 5.73 5.01 -8.98
N LYS A 223 4.44 5.33 -9.08
CA LYS A 223 3.40 4.69 -8.28
C LYS A 223 3.45 3.17 -8.43
N LEU A 224 3.54 2.67 -9.67
CA LEU A 224 3.64 1.23 -9.93
C LEU A 224 4.93 0.61 -9.39
N GLN A 225 6.07 1.30 -9.50
CA GLN A 225 7.34 0.83 -8.93
C GLN A 225 7.27 0.73 -7.40
N LEU A 226 6.66 1.70 -6.73
CA LEU A 226 6.46 1.67 -5.28
C LEU A 226 5.50 0.54 -4.86
N GLU A 227 4.45 0.29 -5.65
CA GLU A 227 3.55 -0.86 -5.43
C GLU A 227 4.29 -2.19 -5.59
N LEU A 228 5.18 -2.31 -6.58
CA LEU A 228 6.03 -3.48 -6.74
C LEU A 228 6.97 -3.68 -5.55
N LEU A 229 7.65 -2.62 -5.09
CA LEU A 229 8.50 -2.72 -3.88
C LEU A 229 7.69 -3.19 -2.67
N ALA A 230 6.46 -2.69 -2.51
CA ALA A 230 5.55 -3.16 -1.46
C ALA A 230 5.16 -4.64 -1.62
N ILE A 231 4.92 -5.12 -2.85
CA ILE A 231 4.68 -6.55 -3.14
C ILE A 231 5.90 -7.38 -2.76
N ARG A 232 7.11 -6.92 -3.06
CA ARG A 232 8.32 -7.64 -2.66
C ARG A 232 8.44 -7.80 -1.15
N ASP A 233 8.18 -6.72 -0.42
CA ASP A 233 8.25 -6.71 1.04
C ASP A 233 7.13 -7.53 1.68
N MET A 234 5.94 -7.51 1.09
CA MET A 234 4.77 -8.22 1.56
C MET A 234 3.86 -8.62 0.39
N PRO A 235 4.09 -9.80 -0.23
CA PRO A 235 3.42 -10.17 -1.47
C PRO A 235 1.97 -10.59 -1.26
N LYS A 236 1.63 -11.01 -0.05
CA LYS A 236 0.27 -11.39 0.32
C LYS A 236 -0.61 -10.13 0.42
N PRO A 237 -1.72 -10.07 -0.33
CA PRO A 237 -2.73 -9.04 -0.15
C PRO A 237 -3.43 -9.20 1.20
N PHE A 238 -3.86 -8.09 1.78
CA PHE A 238 -4.76 -8.10 2.94
C PHE A 238 -6.06 -7.42 2.54
N TYR A 239 -7.14 -8.16 2.77
CA TYR A 239 -8.48 -7.73 2.42
C TYR A 239 -9.19 -7.15 3.64
N HIS A 240 -10.13 -6.24 3.37
CA HIS A 240 -10.97 -5.61 4.38
C HIS A 240 -12.34 -5.26 3.77
N PRO A 241 -13.41 -5.18 4.59
CA PRO A 241 -14.71 -4.75 4.11
C PRO A 241 -14.74 -3.22 3.95
N VAL A 242 -15.60 -2.73 3.05
CA VAL A 242 -15.94 -1.30 2.98
C VAL A 242 -17.45 -1.14 2.76
N GLY A 243 -18.10 -0.42 3.67
CA GLY A 243 -19.53 -0.12 3.61
C GLY A 243 -20.41 -1.33 3.96
N GLN A 244 -21.64 -1.32 3.45
CA GLN A 244 -22.67 -2.32 3.77
C GLN A 244 -22.83 -3.43 2.72
N GLN A 245 -22.02 -3.42 1.66
CA GLN A 245 -22.09 -4.40 0.59
C GLN A 245 -21.16 -5.59 0.87
N ALA A 246 -21.47 -6.78 0.37
CA ALA A 246 -20.61 -7.98 0.43
C ALA A 246 -19.40 -7.83 -0.51
N ARG A 247 -18.57 -6.82 -0.25
CA ARG A 247 -17.40 -6.47 -1.07
C ARG A 247 -16.19 -6.29 -0.16
N LEU A 248 -15.10 -6.91 -0.58
CA LEU A 248 -13.80 -6.74 0.03
C LEU A 248 -12.90 -5.93 -0.89
N TYR A 249 -12.05 -5.13 -0.27
CA TYR A 249 -11.03 -4.34 -0.95
C TYR A 249 -9.66 -4.79 -0.48
N SER A 250 -8.69 -4.70 -1.37
CA SER A 250 -7.32 -5.07 -1.07
C SER A 250 -6.51 -3.81 -0.76
N SER A 251 -5.74 -3.88 0.32
CA SER A 251 -4.83 -2.82 0.75
C SER A 251 -3.52 -2.74 -0.04
N GLY A 252 -3.30 -3.67 -0.97
CA GLY A 252 -2.09 -3.78 -1.78
C GLY A 252 -1.88 -5.20 -2.28
N GLY A 253 -0.74 -5.46 -2.91
CA GLY A 253 -0.43 -6.77 -3.47
C GLY A 253 -0.79 -6.88 -4.95
N LEU A 254 -0.81 -8.11 -5.46
CA LEU A 254 -1.14 -8.38 -6.87
C LEU A 254 -2.49 -7.81 -7.35
N PRO A 255 -3.57 -7.73 -6.54
CA PRO A 255 -4.84 -7.17 -7.00
C PRO A 255 -4.78 -5.69 -7.39
N THR A 256 -3.82 -4.92 -6.87
CA THR A 256 -3.78 -3.45 -7.06
C THR A 256 -2.93 -3.00 -8.24
N ILE A 257 -2.09 -3.87 -8.81
CA ILE A 257 -1.19 -3.52 -9.91
C ILE A 257 -1.84 -3.72 -11.29
N LYS A 258 -1.30 -3.03 -12.30
CA LYS A 258 -1.73 -3.14 -13.71
C LYS A 258 -1.69 -4.60 -14.20
N LYS A 259 -2.65 -4.95 -15.06
CA LYS A 259 -2.90 -6.33 -15.53
C LYS A 259 -1.67 -6.94 -16.20
N GLU A 260 -0.96 -6.16 -16.99
CA GLU A 260 0.25 -6.54 -17.73
C GLU A 260 1.35 -6.99 -16.77
N VAL A 261 1.55 -6.24 -15.67
CA VAL A 261 2.52 -6.56 -14.63
C VAL A 261 2.05 -7.73 -13.77
N ARG A 262 0.75 -7.80 -13.45
CA ARG A 262 0.15 -8.91 -12.69
C ARG A 262 0.36 -10.26 -13.39
N ARG A 263 0.26 -10.29 -14.72
CA ARG A 263 0.45 -11.51 -15.52
C ARG A 263 1.87 -12.07 -15.44
N ALA A 264 2.88 -11.23 -15.21
CA ALA A 264 4.24 -11.71 -14.97
C ALA A 264 4.35 -12.57 -13.71
N PHE A 265 3.55 -12.28 -12.68
CA PHE A 265 3.50 -13.10 -11.46
C PHE A 265 2.67 -14.37 -11.63
N LEU A 266 1.92 -14.52 -12.72
CA LEU A 266 0.96 -15.60 -12.94
C LEU A 266 1.14 -16.18 -14.36
N PRO A 267 2.32 -16.73 -14.69
CA PRO A 267 2.59 -17.26 -16.02
C PRO A 267 1.66 -18.44 -16.32
N LYS A 268 1.10 -18.43 -17.53
CA LYS A 268 0.15 -19.48 -17.97
C LYS A 268 0.85 -20.82 -18.12
N GLU A 269 2.14 -20.80 -18.42
CA GLU A 269 3.01 -21.97 -18.61
C GLU A 269 3.16 -22.77 -17.31
N GLU A 270 3.00 -22.13 -16.14
CA GLU A 270 2.95 -22.81 -14.83
C GLU A 270 1.53 -23.20 -14.39
N GLY A 271 0.54 -23.11 -15.29
CA GLY A 271 -0.83 -23.51 -15.01
C GLY A 271 -1.66 -22.47 -14.25
N HIS A 272 -1.19 -21.22 -14.14
CA HIS A 272 -1.99 -20.16 -13.56
C HIS A 272 -3.13 -19.72 -14.50
N LEU A 273 -4.35 -19.66 -13.96
CA LEU A 273 -5.55 -19.23 -14.68
C LEU A 273 -6.15 -18.01 -14.01
N GLU A 274 -6.24 -16.89 -14.74
CA GLU A 274 -7.02 -15.73 -14.34
C GLU A 274 -8.46 -15.93 -14.83
N LEU A 275 -9.39 -16.13 -13.90
CA LEU A 275 -10.81 -16.32 -14.18
C LEU A 275 -11.58 -15.05 -13.76
N ASP A 276 -12.50 -14.63 -14.62
CA ASP A 276 -13.41 -13.51 -14.35
C ASP A 276 -14.85 -13.94 -14.68
N ILE A 277 -15.80 -13.51 -13.86
CA ILE A 277 -17.22 -13.82 -14.06
C ILE A 277 -17.83 -12.70 -14.89
N ALA A 278 -17.80 -12.85 -16.21
CA ALA A 278 -18.39 -11.91 -17.14
C ALA A 278 -19.88 -11.67 -16.83
N CYS A 279 -20.29 -10.40 -16.76
CA CYS A 279 -21.68 -9.98 -16.58
C CYS A 279 -22.37 -10.53 -15.31
N CYS A 280 -21.62 -10.93 -14.27
CA CYS A 280 -22.18 -11.55 -13.06
C CYS A 280 -23.34 -10.76 -12.43
N ASN A 281 -23.20 -9.44 -12.33
CA ASN A 281 -24.22 -8.57 -11.73
C ASN A 281 -25.52 -8.56 -12.55
N LEU A 282 -25.42 -8.60 -13.88
CA LEU A 282 -26.59 -8.66 -14.78
C LEU A 282 -27.27 -10.03 -14.68
N SER A 283 -26.50 -11.11 -14.60
CA SER A 283 -27.06 -12.45 -14.41
C SER A 283 -27.77 -12.59 -13.06
N ILE A 284 -27.21 -12.03 -11.98
CA ILE A 284 -27.85 -11.99 -10.66
C ILE A 284 -29.16 -11.18 -10.74
N ALA A 285 -29.14 -9.98 -11.33
CA ALA A 285 -30.33 -9.14 -11.47
C ALA A 285 -31.42 -9.82 -12.32
N ALA A 286 -31.05 -10.44 -13.44
CA ALA A 286 -31.98 -11.17 -14.28
C ALA A 286 -32.67 -12.31 -13.53
N GLY A 287 -31.92 -13.08 -12.73
CA GLY A 287 -32.48 -14.13 -11.88
C GLY A 287 -33.40 -13.58 -10.79
N LEU A 288 -33.02 -12.47 -10.15
CA LEU A 288 -33.85 -11.81 -9.12
C LEU A 288 -35.13 -11.18 -9.70
N TRP A 289 -35.11 -10.75 -10.96
CA TRP A 289 -36.24 -10.10 -11.64
C TRP A 289 -37.00 -11.04 -12.59
N ASN A 290 -36.65 -12.33 -12.63
CA ASN A 290 -37.22 -13.33 -13.53
C ASN A 290 -37.19 -12.93 -15.02
N ILE A 291 -36.09 -12.35 -15.49
CA ILE A 291 -35.90 -11.98 -16.91
C ILE A 291 -35.32 -13.18 -17.67
N GLU A 292 -36.19 -14.03 -18.20
CA GLU A 292 -35.84 -15.29 -18.87
C GLU A 292 -34.83 -15.13 -20.03
N SER A 293 -34.91 -14.04 -20.79
CA SER A 293 -34.03 -13.81 -21.96
C SER A 293 -32.55 -13.62 -21.61
N ILE A 294 -32.21 -13.39 -20.33
CA ILE A 294 -30.83 -13.14 -19.86
C ILE A 294 -30.28 -14.34 -19.05
N HIS A 295 -31.11 -15.33 -18.68
CA HIS A 295 -30.69 -16.52 -17.94
C HIS A 295 -29.60 -17.35 -18.65
N PHE A 296 -29.41 -17.17 -19.95
CA PHE A 296 -28.47 -17.93 -20.79
C PHE A 296 -26.98 -17.72 -20.45
N VAL A 297 -26.61 -16.69 -19.67
CA VAL A 297 -25.19 -16.41 -19.34
C VAL A 297 -24.61 -17.38 -18.29
N GLN A 298 -25.45 -18.15 -17.58
CA GLN A 298 -25.01 -19.10 -16.53
C GLN A 298 -24.14 -20.27 -17.02
N ALA A 299 -24.13 -20.59 -18.32
CA ALA A 299 -23.48 -21.79 -18.85
C ALA A 299 -21.93 -21.76 -18.88
N THR A 300 -21.28 -20.61 -18.64
CA THR A 300 -19.81 -20.50 -18.77
C THR A 300 -19.06 -21.02 -17.53
N ILE A 301 -19.69 -21.07 -16.35
CA ILE A 301 -19.05 -21.53 -15.10
C ILE A 301 -18.93 -23.06 -15.08
N THR A 302 -19.88 -23.80 -15.67
CA THR A 302 -19.88 -25.27 -15.70
C THR A 302 -18.65 -25.83 -16.43
N LYS A 303 -18.08 -25.09 -17.40
CA LYS A 303 -16.90 -25.52 -18.15
C LYS A 303 -15.62 -25.58 -17.31
N TYR A 304 -15.56 -24.92 -16.14
CA TYR A 304 -14.37 -24.91 -15.27
C TYR A 304 -14.61 -25.58 -13.90
N HIS A 305 -15.80 -26.15 -13.68
CA HIS A 305 -16.15 -26.79 -12.40
C HIS A 305 -15.23 -27.97 -12.04
N HIS A 306 -14.63 -28.63 -13.04
CA HIS A 306 -13.65 -29.70 -12.85
C HIS A 306 -12.26 -29.20 -12.41
N LEU A 307 -11.95 -27.90 -12.57
CA LEU A 307 -10.67 -27.31 -12.17
C LEU A 307 -10.69 -26.78 -10.74
N LEU A 308 -11.86 -26.52 -10.15
CA LEU A 308 -12.00 -26.05 -8.77
C LEU A 308 -11.88 -27.17 -7.71
N HIS A 309 -11.80 -28.44 -8.13
CA HIS A 309 -11.62 -29.59 -7.23
C HIS A 309 -10.16 -30.02 -7.03
N ILE A 310 -9.18 -29.26 -7.51
CA ILE A 310 -7.75 -29.56 -7.32
C ILE A 310 -7.17 -28.69 -6.20
N SER A 311 -7.58 -28.91 -4.95
CA SER A 311 -6.77 -28.63 -3.75
C SER A 311 -7.42 -29.20 -2.48
N SER A 312 -7.58 -30.52 -2.45
CA SER A 312 -7.75 -31.27 -1.21
C SER A 312 -7.12 -32.66 -1.33
N ARG A 313 -5.80 -32.67 -1.59
CA ARG A 313 -4.90 -33.77 -1.26
C ARG A 313 -3.55 -33.19 -0.86
#